data_AF-A0AAW5ED16-F1
#
_entry.id   AF-A0AAW5ED16-F1
#
_cell.length_a   1.000
_cell.length_b   1.000
_cell.length_c   1.000
_cell.angle_alpha   90.00
_cell.angle_beta   90.00
_cell.angle_gamma   90.00
#
_symmetry.space_group_name_H-M   'P 1'
#
loop_
_entity.id
_entity.type
_entity.pdbx_description
1 polymer ?
#
loop_
_entity_poly.entity_id
_entity_poly.type
_entity_poly.pdbx_seq_one_letter_code
_entity_poly.pdbx_strand_id
1 'polypeptide(L)'
;GLRPIALLIECIKMLCVSLKLDATLGVHEKNQIRSQKGEDKGYFVDYQKIWLENGGKLVKINNHLYYELSHKRKNLEEIPSSKRSMYKKRFAILEEIKQAL
;
A
#
# COMPACT_ATOMS: atom_id res chain seq x y z
N GLY A 1 -10.08 11.30 -6.18
CA GLY A 1 -10.28 9.92 -5.71
C GLY A 1 -8.98 9.30 -5.21
N LEU A 2 -9.07 8.11 -4.63
CA LEU A 2 -7.91 7.27 -4.31
C LEU A 2 -7.59 6.40 -5.54
N ARG A 3 -6.30 6.14 -5.83
CA ARG A 3 -5.93 5.24 -6.95
C ARG A 3 -6.40 3.81 -6.60
N PRO A 4 -6.98 3.04 -7.53
CA PRO A 4 -7.52 1.70 -7.22
C PRO A 4 -6.54 0.79 -6.47
N ILE A 5 -5.27 0.74 -6.87
CA ILE A 5 -4.24 -0.07 -6.20
C ILE A 5 -4.00 0.39 -4.75
N ALA A 6 -3.92 1.72 -4.52
CA ALA A 6 -3.76 2.24 -3.17
C ALA A 6 -4.97 1.91 -2.29
N LEU A 7 -6.17 1.79 -2.87
CA LEU A 7 -7.40 1.48 -2.12
C LEU A 7 -7.34 0.03 -1.67
N LEU A 8 -7.02 -0.87 -2.60
CA LEU A 8 -6.88 -2.29 -2.31
C LEU A 8 -5.82 -2.52 -1.22
N ILE A 9 -4.68 -1.82 -1.28
CA ILE A 9 -3.63 -1.94 -0.25
C ILE A 9 -4.15 -1.48 1.12
N GLU A 10 -4.83 -0.34 1.21
CA GLU A 10 -5.39 0.13 2.49
C GLU A 10 -6.46 -0.82 3.02
N CYS A 11 -7.33 -1.37 2.17
CA CYS A 11 -8.31 -2.38 2.58
C CYS A 11 -7.63 -3.66 3.10
N ILE A 12 -6.57 -4.14 2.45
CA ILE A 12 -5.81 -5.32 2.90
C ILE A 12 -5.17 -5.04 4.27
N LYS A 13 -4.57 -3.85 4.46
CA LYS A 13 -4.03 -3.47 5.77
C LYS A 13 -5.10 -3.48 6.86
N MET A 14 -6.29 -2.94 6.58
CA MET A 14 -7.41 -2.95 7.53
C MET A 14 -7.87 -4.37 7.84
N LEU A 15 -7.97 -5.23 6.83
CA LEU A 15 -8.32 -6.63 7.00
C LEU A 15 -7.31 -7.37 7.88
N CYS A 16 -6.00 -7.19 7.65
CA CYS A 16 -4.95 -7.77 8.48
C CYS A 16 -5.08 -7.35 9.96
N VAL A 17 -5.43 -6.08 10.23
CA VAL A 17 -5.67 -5.60 11.60
C VAL A 17 -6.91 -6.25 12.21
N SER A 18 -8.02 -6.33 11.47
CA SER A 18 -9.27 -6.96 11.95
C SER A 18 -9.06 -8.43 12.29
N LEU A 19 -8.26 -9.13 11.46
CA LEU A 19 -7.87 -10.53 11.67
C LEU A 19 -6.77 -10.73 12.73
N LYS A 20 -6.26 -9.67 13.37
CA LYS A 20 -5.17 -9.71 14.37
C LYS A 20 -3.91 -10.39 13.85
N LEU A 21 -3.57 -10.16 12.58
CA LEU A 21 -2.32 -10.65 11.99
C LEU A 21 -1.14 -9.75 12.38
N ASP A 22 0.05 -10.34 12.48
CA ASP A 22 1.25 -9.64 12.94
C ASP A 22 1.74 -8.56 11.97
N ALA A 23 1.56 -8.77 10.66
CA ALA A 23 2.09 -7.88 9.63
C ALA A 23 1.29 -7.95 8.32
N THR A 24 1.36 -6.85 7.55
CA THR A 24 0.95 -6.81 6.14
C THR A 24 2.19 -6.71 5.26
N LEU A 25 2.39 -7.68 4.37
CA LEU A 25 3.59 -7.77 3.53
C LEU A 25 3.28 -7.54 2.05
N GLY A 26 4.04 -6.64 1.41
CA GLY A 26 4.15 -6.51 -0.03
C GLY A 26 5.21 -7.47 -0.58
N VAL A 27 4.86 -8.24 -1.60
CA VAL A 27 5.80 -9.19 -2.23
C VAL A 27 6.83 -8.44 -3.07
N HIS A 28 8.11 -8.76 -2.88
CA HIS A 28 9.23 -8.17 -3.60
C HIS A 28 9.10 -8.34 -5.12
N GLU A 29 9.47 -7.30 -5.88
CA GLU A 29 9.28 -7.20 -7.33
C GLU A 29 9.86 -8.40 -8.11
N LYS A 30 11.02 -8.93 -7.71
CA LYS A 30 11.63 -10.13 -8.31
C LYS A 30 10.73 -11.38 -8.31
N ASN A 31 9.77 -11.44 -7.38
CA ASN A 31 8.85 -12.56 -7.20
C ASN A 31 7.46 -12.27 -7.80
N GLN A 32 7.28 -11.16 -8.53
CA GLN A 32 6.03 -10.77 -9.16
C GLN A 32 6.00 -11.15 -10.65
N ILE A 33 4.82 -11.53 -11.13
CA ILE A 33 4.59 -11.93 -12.53
C ILE A 33 4.81 -10.74 -13.48
N ARG A 34 4.38 -9.53 -13.09
CA ARG A 34 4.54 -8.28 -13.86
C ARG A 34 5.81 -7.51 -13.50
N SER A 35 6.90 -8.23 -13.24
CA SER A 35 8.23 -7.63 -12.97
C SER A 35 8.92 -7.24 -14.28
N GLN A 36 10.23 -6.93 -14.24
CA GLN A 36 11.05 -6.65 -15.43
C GLN A 36 10.88 -7.69 -16.56
N LYS A 37 10.53 -8.94 -16.24
CA LYS A 37 10.21 -9.99 -17.22
C LYS A 37 9.03 -9.65 -18.16
N GLY A 38 8.18 -8.69 -17.78
CA GLY A 38 7.02 -8.23 -18.55
C GLY A 38 7.22 -6.89 -19.26
N GLU A 39 8.38 -6.24 -19.10
CA GLU A 39 8.65 -4.90 -19.64
C GLU A 39 8.61 -4.89 -21.18
N ASP A 40 9.28 -5.85 -21.81
CA ASP A 40 9.28 -6.02 -23.28
C ASP A 40 7.89 -6.31 -23.87
N LYS A 41 6.93 -6.72 -23.02
CA LYS A 41 5.55 -7.06 -23.40
C LYS A 41 4.55 -5.92 -23.11
N GLY A 42 5.04 -4.74 -22.70
CA GLY A 42 4.18 -3.62 -22.26
C GLY A 42 3.39 -3.92 -20.98
N TYR A 43 3.81 -4.92 -20.22
CA TYR A 43 3.08 -5.49 -19.08
C TYR A 43 3.94 -5.40 -17.81
N PHE A 44 4.40 -4.19 -17.53
CA PHE A 44 5.26 -3.87 -16.39
C PHE A 44 4.51 -3.14 -15.29
N VAL A 45 4.80 -3.49 -14.04
CA VAL A 45 4.35 -2.76 -12.86
C VAL A 45 5.55 -2.50 -11.97
N ASP A 46 5.76 -1.23 -11.63
CA ASP A 46 6.76 -0.83 -10.64
C ASP A 46 6.26 -1.11 -9.22
N TYR A 47 6.38 -2.37 -8.80
CA TYR A 47 5.96 -2.83 -7.48
C TYR A 47 6.74 -2.16 -6.36
N GLN A 48 8.04 -1.92 -6.55
CA GLN A 48 8.87 -1.21 -5.57
C GLN A 48 8.27 0.17 -5.28
N LYS A 49 7.98 0.96 -6.31
CA LYS A 49 7.35 2.27 -6.14
C LYS A 49 5.98 2.17 -5.46
N ILE A 50 5.15 1.18 -5.82
CA ILE A 50 3.85 0.96 -5.17
C ILE A 50 4.04 0.72 -3.66
N TRP A 51 4.96 -0.17 -3.28
CA TRP A 51 5.18 -0.49 -1.86
C TRP A 51 5.73 0.70 -1.09
N LEU A 52 6.74 1.40 -1.63
CA LEU A 52 7.33 2.59 -1.01
C LEU A 52 6.29 3.71 -0.82
N GLU A 53 5.44 3.97 -1.83
CA GLU A 53 4.37 4.98 -1.75
C GLU A 53 3.34 4.66 -0.65
N ASN A 54 3.17 3.38 -0.31
CA ASN A 54 2.23 2.89 0.70
C ASN A 54 2.90 2.59 2.06
N GLY A 55 4.08 3.16 2.30
CA GLY A 55 4.79 3.06 3.58
C GLY A 55 5.50 1.72 3.79
N GLY A 56 5.83 1.02 2.71
CA GLY A 56 6.60 -0.21 2.72
C GLY A 56 8.06 0.02 3.12
N LYS A 57 8.56 -0.83 4.00
CA LYS A 57 9.98 -0.92 4.36
C LYS A 57 10.51 -2.29 3.97
N LEU A 58 11.65 -2.35 3.29
CA LEU A 58 12.24 -3.61 2.88
C LEU A 58 12.66 -4.43 4.12
N VAL A 59 12.18 -5.66 4.20
CA VAL A 59 12.50 -6.62 5.26
C VAL A 59 12.88 -7.96 4.66
N LYS A 60 13.67 -8.73 5.43
CA LYS A 60 14.06 -10.10 5.07
C LYS A 60 13.40 -11.06 6.05
N ILE A 61 12.61 -11.99 5.53
CA ILE A 61 11.98 -13.07 6.30
C ILE A 61 12.48 -14.38 5.68
N ASN A 62 13.21 -15.16 6.48
CA ASN A 62 13.97 -16.33 6.00
C ASN A 62 14.90 -15.94 4.83
N ASN A 63 14.79 -16.60 3.68
CA ASN A 63 15.58 -16.34 2.47
C ASN A 63 14.88 -15.43 1.46
N HIS A 64 13.76 -14.81 1.84
CA HIS A 64 12.95 -13.98 0.95
C HIS A 64 12.91 -12.52 1.41
N LEU A 65 12.74 -11.63 0.43
CA LEU A 65 12.57 -10.20 0.66
C LEU A 65 11.09 -9.84 0.52
N TYR A 66 10.64 -8.91 1.36
CA TYR A 66 9.29 -8.37 1.38
C TYR A 66 9.33 -6.88 1.72
N TYR A 67 8.21 -6.20 1.55
CA TYR A 67 7.99 -4.85 2.07
C TYR A 67 6.99 -4.93 3.21
N GLU A 68 7.42 -4.68 4.44
CA GLU A 68 6.50 -4.53 5.57
C GLU A 68 5.78 -3.19 5.45
N LEU A 69 4.45 -3.23 5.33
CA LEU A 69 3.64 -2.06 5.09
C LEU A 69 3.21 -1.41 6.40
N SER A 70 3.54 -0.13 6.58
CA SER A 70 3.05 0.64 7.73
C SER A 70 1.52 0.76 7.72
N HIS A 71 0.91 0.48 8.87
CA HIS A 71 -0.51 0.71 9.15
C HIS A 71 -0.77 2.15 9.65
N LYS A 72 0.27 2.95 9.85
CA LYS A 72 0.14 4.36 10.23
C LYS A 72 -0.29 5.19 9.03
N ARG A 73 -1.36 5.96 9.19
CA ARG A 73 -1.75 6.98 8.22
C ARG A 73 -0.86 8.21 8.35
N LYS A 74 -0.63 8.88 7.21
CA LYS A 74 0.04 10.18 7.18
C LYS A 74 -0.80 11.21 7.91
N ASN A 75 -0.15 12.05 8.69
CA ASN A 75 -0.85 13.13 9.34
C ASN A 75 -1.24 14.21 8.31
N LEU A 76 -2.43 14.81 8.44
CA LEU A 76 -2.89 15.86 7.52
C LEU A 76 -1.98 17.09 7.54
N GLU A 77 -1.33 17.38 8.66
CA GLU A 77 -0.39 18.49 8.79
C GLU A 77 0.85 18.31 7.89
N GLU A 78 1.31 17.07 7.70
CA GLU A 78 2.45 16.71 6.83
C GLU A 78 2.12 16.84 5.33
N ILE A 79 0.84 16.98 4.99
CA ILE A 79 0.36 17.09 3.61
C ILE A 79 0.38 18.56 3.20
N PRO A 80 0.97 18.91 2.04
CA PRO A 80 0.92 20.28 1.51
C PRO A 80 -0.51 20.82 1.49
N SER A 81 -0.69 22.07 1.91
CA SER A 81 -2.02 22.69 2.07
C SER A 81 -2.92 22.53 0.85
N SER A 82 -2.35 22.70 -0.35
CA SER A 82 -3.04 22.54 -1.65
C SER A 82 -3.60 21.12 -1.90
N LYS A 83 -3.08 20.11 -1.21
CA LYS A 83 -3.52 18.70 -1.34
C LYS A 83 -4.42 18.24 -0.18
N ARG A 84 -4.53 19.00 0.91
CA ARG A 84 -5.23 18.57 2.14
C ARG A 84 -6.72 18.28 1.91
N SER A 85 -7.43 19.12 1.16
CA SER A 85 -8.86 18.90 0.87
C SER A 85 -9.11 17.55 0.18
N MET A 86 -8.25 17.20 -0.77
CA MET A 86 -8.32 15.94 -1.50
C MET A 86 -7.98 14.74 -0.59
N TYR A 87 -7.01 14.87 0.31
CA TYR A 87 -6.68 13.83 1.29
C TYR A 87 -7.77 13.64 2.35
N LYS A 88 -8.44 14.72 2.81
CA LYS A 88 -9.58 14.61 3.71
C LYS A 88 -10.68 13.71 3.13
N LYS A 89 -11.03 13.91 1.85
CA LYS A 89 -12.02 13.06 1.16
C LYS A 89 -11.58 11.60 1.07
N ARG A 90 -10.29 11.35 0.81
CA ARG A 90 -9.73 10.00 0.79
C ARG A 90 -9.82 9.33 2.16
N PHE A 91 -9.51 10.07 3.22
CA PHE A 91 -9.56 9.55 4.59
C PHE A 91 -10.98 9.25 5.04
N ALA A 92 -11.96 10.06 4.64
CA ALA A 92 -13.38 9.78 4.90
C ALA A 92 -13.81 8.43 4.33
N ILE A 93 -13.50 8.17 3.05
CA ILE A 93 -13.78 6.87 2.40
C ILE A 93 -13.13 5.71 3.16
N LEU A 94 -11.87 5.86 3.56
CA LEU A 94 -11.15 4.82 4.29
C LEU A 94 -11.72 4.59 5.70
N GLU A 95 -12.26 5.62 6.36
CA GLU A 95 -12.96 5.46 7.64
C GLU A 95 -14.32 4.77 7.47
N GLU A 96 -15.08 5.12 6.44
CA GLU A 96 -16.36 4.45 6.12
C GLU A 96 -16.16 2.94 5.89
N ILE A 97 -15.13 2.57 5.10
CA ILE A 97 -14.79 1.15 4.87
C ILE A 97 -14.38 0.48 6.17
N LYS A 98 -13.56 1.15 6.99
CA LYS A 98 -13.09 0.60 8.26
C LYS A 98 -14.23 0.36 9.25
N GLN A 99 -15.25 1.21 9.28
CA GLN A 99 -16.43 1.06 10.14
C GLN A 99 -17.35 -0.08 9.71
N ALA A 100 -17.26 -0.51 8.44
CA ALA A 100 -18.04 -1.61 7.90
C ALA A 100 -17.36 -2.99 8.03
N LEU A 101 -16.09 -3.03 8.48
CA LEU A 101 -15.32 -4.25 8.76
C LEU A 101 -15.50 -4.71 10.20
#